data_AF-A0A348XJP8-F1
#
_entry.id   AF-A0A348XJP8-F1
#
_cell.length_a   1.000
_cell.length_b   1.000
_cell.length_c   1.000
_cell.angle_alpha   90.00
_cell.angle_beta   90.00
_cell.angle_gamma   90.00
#
_symmetry.space_group_name_H-M   'P 1'
#
loop_
_entity.id
_entity.type
_entity.pdbx_description
1 polymer ?
#
loop_
_entity_poly.entity_id
_entity_poly.type
_entity_poly.pdbx_seq_one_letter_code
_entity_poly.pdbx_strand_id
1 'polypeptide(L)'
;MTLLKISAGPYSFDARLETEAAPKTCAAFEAAMPFLGQLVHVRWSGEGVWIPLGDRDFGVSYENHTSHPAPGQIILYPSGISETEILLAYGGVDFSSKMGQLAGNHFITLTSGHENLMKLGNLILWEGAKDIAFNYA
;
A
#
# COMPACT_ATOMS: atom_id res chain seq x y z
N MET A 1 3.53 10.58 -15.93
CA MET A 1 2.99 9.34 -15.35
C MET A 1 4.15 8.38 -15.13
N THR A 2 4.52 8.13 -13.87
CA THR A 2 5.55 7.15 -13.53
C THR A 2 4.91 5.77 -13.45
N LEU A 3 5.46 4.81 -14.20
CA LEU A 3 4.99 3.42 -14.23
C LEU A 3 5.85 2.53 -13.34
N LEU A 4 5.21 1.57 -12.68
CA LEU A 4 5.83 0.66 -11.73
C LEU A 4 5.48 -0.78 -12.07
N LYS A 5 6.42 -1.67 -11.76
CA LYS A 5 6.23 -3.11 -11.70
C LYS A 5 6.31 -3.55 -10.24
N ILE A 6 5.21 -4.12 -9.74
CA ILE A 6 5.12 -4.61 -8.36
C ILE A 6 5.09 -6.13 -8.40
N SER A 7 5.98 -6.78 -7.67
CA SER A 7 5.94 -8.22 -7.41
C SER A 7 5.57 -8.45 -5.95
N ALA A 8 4.56 -9.26 -5.68
CA ALA A 8 4.13 -9.62 -4.32
C ALA A 8 3.87 -11.13 -4.25
N GLY A 9 4.70 -11.83 -3.49
CA GLY A 9 4.73 -13.30 -3.52
C GLY A 9 4.88 -13.83 -4.96
N PRO A 10 4.04 -14.77 -5.42
CA PRO A 10 4.11 -15.32 -6.78
C PRO A 10 3.42 -14.44 -7.84
N TYR A 11 2.88 -13.28 -7.46
CA TYR A 11 2.07 -12.44 -8.35
C TYR A 11 2.83 -11.19 -8.78
N SER A 12 2.47 -10.67 -9.96
CA SER A 12 3.00 -9.42 -10.48
C SER A 12 1.88 -8.53 -10.99
N PHE A 13 2.04 -7.23 -10.77
CA PHE A 13 1.08 -6.19 -11.10
C PHE A 13 1.81 -5.05 -11.79
N ASP A 14 1.21 -4.48 -12.82
CA ASP A 14 1.62 -3.16 -13.32
C ASP A 14 0.88 -2.10 -12.51
N ALA A 15 1.50 -0.95 -12.31
CA ALA A 15 0.92 0.14 -11.53
C ALA A 15 1.41 1.51 -12.02
N ARG A 16 0.76 2.57 -11.52
CA ARG A 16 1.20 3.96 -11.72
C ARG A 16 1.23 4.71 -10.40
N LEU A 17 2.10 5.72 -10.33
CA LEU A 17 2.03 6.74 -9.29
C LEU A 17 0.95 7.77 -9.62
N GLU A 18 0.21 8.19 -8.61
CA GLU A 18 -0.83 9.23 -8.68
C GLU A 18 -0.20 10.63 -8.55
N THR A 19 0.79 10.95 -9.40
CA THR A 19 1.64 12.16 -9.28
C THR A 19 0.89 13.48 -9.38
N GLU A 20 -0.32 13.49 -9.94
CA GLU A 20 -1.18 14.68 -9.99
C GLU A 20 -1.97 14.88 -8.70
N ALA A 21 -2.46 13.80 -8.09
CA ALA A 21 -3.30 13.85 -6.89
C ALA A 21 -2.48 13.85 -5.60
N ALA A 22 -1.34 13.15 -5.58
CA ALA A 22 -0.47 12.99 -4.42
C ALA A 22 1.02 13.28 -4.73
N PRO A 23 1.36 14.47 -5.29
CA PRO A 23 2.70 14.77 -5.77
C PRO A 23 3.79 14.64 -4.70
N LYS A 24 3.52 15.07 -3.46
CA LYS A 24 4.53 15.01 -2.39
C LYS A 24 4.75 13.58 -1.91
N THR A 25 3.66 12.84 -1.76
CA THR A 25 3.69 11.43 -1.36
C THR A 25 4.41 10.58 -2.40
N CYS A 26 4.10 10.79 -3.68
CA CYS A 26 4.80 10.11 -4.78
C CYS A 26 6.30 10.44 -4.80
N ALA A 27 6.68 11.72 -4.69
CA ALA A 27 8.09 12.12 -4.67
C ALA A 27 8.86 11.52 -3.48
N ALA A 28 8.25 11.46 -2.30
CA ALA A 28 8.84 10.84 -1.12
C ALA A 28 9.03 9.32 -1.29
N PHE A 29 8.07 8.64 -1.92
CA PHE A 29 8.20 7.23 -2.24
C PHE A 29 9.24 6.97 -3.33
N GLU A 30 9.28 7.79 -4.38
CA GLU A 30 10.30 7.70 -5.45
C GLU A 30 11.72 7.85 -4.90
N ALA A 31 11.94 8.74 -3.92
CA ALA A 31 13.24 8.88 -3.25
C ALA A 31 13.65 7.63 -2.46
N ALA A 32 12.71 6.74 -2.14
CA ALA A 32 12.93 5.46 -1.47
C ALA A 32 13.01 4.26 -2.43
N MET A 33 12.88 4.48 -3.75
CA MET A 33 12.90 3.40 -4.76
C MET A 33 14.34 2.96 -5.10
N PRO A 34 14.55 1.68 -5.49
CA PRO A 34 13.58 0.59 -5.45
C PRO A 34 13.20 0.23 -4.01
N PHE A 35 11.93 -0.10 -3.80
CA PHE A 35 11.41 -0.35 -2.46
C PHE A 35 11.16 -1.85 -2.27
N LEU A 36 11.77 -2.41 -1.22
CA LEU A 36 11.60 -3.80 -0.83
C LEU A 36 10.95 -3.86 0.55
N GLY A 37 10.10 -4.86 0.76
CA GLY A 37 9.47 -5.07 2.06
C GLY A 37 8.80 -6.44 2.16
N GLN A 38 8.05 -6.64 3.24
CA GLN A 38 7.21 -7.81 3.43
C GLN A 38 5.77 -7.38 3.67
N LEU A 39 4.85 -7.97 2.91
CA LEU A 39 3.43 -7.81 3.14
C LEU A 39 2.96 -8.80 4.20
N VAL A 40 2.22 -8.29 5.17
CA VAL A 40 1.46 -9.08 6.15
C VAL A 40 -0.01 -8.71 6.10
N HIS A 41 -0.88 -9.60 6.56
CA HIS A 41 -2.31 -9.31 6.57
C HIS A 41 -2.66 -8.27 7.63
N VAL A 42 -3.57 -7.35 7.31
CA VAL A 42 -4.05 -6.37 8.28
C VAL A 42 -4.85 -7.05 9.39
N ARG A 43 -4.87 -6.45 10.57
CA ARG A 43 -5.64 -6.96 11.74
C ARG A 43 -7.00 -6.30 11.91
N TRP A 44 -7.14 -5.05 11.47
CA TRP A 44 -8.32 -4.21 11.74
C TRP A 44 -9.09 -3.85 10.47
N SER A 45 -8.39 -3.67 9.34
CA SER A 45 -8.90 -2.95 8.18
C SER A 45 -9.67 -3.78 7.15
N GLY A 46 -9.98 -5.05 7.42
CA GLY A 46 -10.67 -5.93 6.46
C GLY A 46 -9.75 -6.52 5.40
N GLU A 47 -10.11 -6.39 4.12
CA GLU A 47 -9.42 -7.02 2.97
C GLU A 47 -8.19 -6.22 2.50
N GLY A 48 -7.26 -6.01 3.43
CA GLY A 48 -5.99 -5.30 3.20
C GLY A 48 -4.75 -6.11 3.59
N VAL A 49 -3.64 -5.82 2.92
CA VAL A 49 -2.30 -6.29 3.31
C VAL A 49 -1.38 -5.08 3.40
N TRP A 50 -0.41 -5.11 4.31
CA TRP A 50 0.40 -3.93 4.61
C TRP A 50 1.88 -4.27 4.85
N ILE A 51 2.72 -3.26 4.65
CA ILE A 51 4.14 -3.28 4.97
C ILE A 51 4.33 -2.48 6.25
N PRO A 52 4.74 -3.11 7.37
CA PRO A 52 5.07 -2.41 8.60
C PRO A 52 6.38 -1.63 8.44
N LEU A 53 6.34 -0.33 8.68
CA LEU A 53 7.51 0.54 8.56
C LEU A 53 7.95 1.16 9.89
N GLY A 54 7.25 0.85 10.99
CA GLY A 54 7.59 1.34 12.33
C GLY A 54 7.62 2.86 12.38
N ASP A 55 8.76 3.41 12.83
CA ASP A 55 8.97 4.86 13.01
C ASP A 55 9.50 5.57 11.75
N ARG A 56 9.46 4.91 10.58
CA ARG A 56 9.93 5.52 9.34
C ARG A 56 9.09 6.76 9.01
N ASP A 57 9.77 7.89 8.85
CA ASP A 57 9.16 9.15 8.43
C ASP A 57 9.46 9.42 6.95
N PHE A 58 8.41 9.61 6.15
CA PHE A 58 8.51 10.02 4.74
C PHE A 58 8.54 11.53 4.56
N GLY A 59 8.38 12.31 5.63
CA GLY A 59 8.36 13.77 5.60
C GLY A 59 7.13 14.34 4.91
N VAL A 60 6.01 13.60 4.89
CA VAL A 60 4.76 14.00 4.22
C VAL A 60 3.59 14.02 5.19
N SER A 61 2.67 14.96 4.98
CA SER A 61 1.38 15.02 5.68
C SER A 61 0.28 14.35 4.85
N TYR A 62 -0.97 14.43 5.31
CA TYR A 62 -2.10 13.94 4.51
C TYR A 62 -2.24 14.64 3.15
N GLU A 63 -2.44 13.85 2.10
CA GLU A 63 -2.55 14.25 0.71
C GLU A 63 -3.28 13.14 -0.06
N ASN A 64 -4.36 13.48 -0.79
CA ASN A 64 -5.23 12.49 -1.44
C ASN A 64 -5.63 11.31 -0.50
N HIS A 65 -5.97 11.64 0.75
CA HIS A 65 -6.16 10.62 1.78
C HIS A 65 -7.56 10.01 1.72
N THR A 66 -7.64 8.73 2.06
CA THR A 66 -8.89 7.99 2.20
C THR A 66 -8.79 6.97 3.32
N SER A 67 -9.91 6.70 3.96
CA SER A 67 -10.09 5.55 4.85
C SER A 67 -10.65 4.33 4.11
N HIS A 68 -11.10 4.50 2.86
CA HIS A 68 -11.76 3.48 2.06
C HIS A 68 -11.08 3.31 0.70
N PRO A 69 -9.81 2.85 0.66
CA PRO A 69 -9.15 2.57 -0.61
C PRO A 69 -9.90 1.48 -1.38
N ALA A 70 -10.09 1.69 -2.68
CA ALA A 70 -10.67 0.70 -3.58
C ALA A 70 -9.69 -0.46 -3.84
N PRO A 71 -10.16 -1.66 -4.23
CA PRO A 71 -9.27 -2.75 -4.60
C PRO A 71 -8.24 -2.33 -5.66
N GLY A 72 -6.97 -2.64 -5.43
CA GLY A 72 -5.84 -2.23 -6.27
C GLY A 72 -5.29 -0.83 -5.96
N GLN A 73 -5.86 -0.10 -5.00
CA GLN A 73 -5.26 1.13 -4.51
C GLN A 73 -4.27 0.84 -3.37
N ILE A 74 -3.19 1.60 -3.34
CA ILE A 74 -2.17 1.54 -2.31
C ILE A 74 -2.06 2.90 -1.63
N ILE A 75 -2.13 2.87 -0.30
CA ILE A 75 -2.08 4.06 0.56
C ILE A 75 -0.80 4.09 1.40
N LEU A 76 -0.27 5.28 1.67
CA LEU A 76 0.77 5.52 2.67
C LEU A 76 0.15 6.23 3.88
N TYR A 77 0.25 5.62 5.06
CA TYR A 77 0.02 6.31 6.32
C TYR A 77 1.36 6.86 6.82
N PRO A 78 1.57 8.19 6.83
CA PRO A 78 2.89 8.78 7.03
C PRO A 78 3.40 8.79 8.48
N SER A 79 2.58 8.40 9.45
CA SER A 79 2.79 8.34 10.92
C SER A 79 1.68 9.10 11.66
N GLY A 80 1.64 8.94 12.99
CA GLY A 80 0.76 9.71 13.87
C GLY A 80 0.39 8.90 15.11
N ILE A 81 -0.83 8.38 15.12
CA ILE A 81 -1.39 7.64 16.26
C ILE A 81 -1.02 6.14 16.19
N SER A 82 -0.71 5.65 14.98
CA SER A 82 -0.24 4.30 14.69
C SER A 82 1.15 4.35 14.02
N GLU A 83 1.78 3.19 13.85
CA GLU A 83 3.02 3.07 13.09
C GLU A 83 2.83 3.42 11.62
N THR A 84 3.88 3.91 10.96
CA THR A 84 3.87 4.18 9.52
C THR A 84 3.66 2.89 8.74
N GLU A 85 2.79 2.94 7.73
CA GLU A 85 2.49 1.77 6.91
C GLU A 85 2.18 2.10 5.44
N ILE A 86 2.52 1.16 4.56
CA ILE A 86 2.01 1.12 3.19
C ILE A 86 1.01 -0.03 3.09
N LEU A 87 -0.23 0.27 2.74
CA LEU A 87 -1.31 -0.72 2.65
C LEU A 87 -1.79 -0.87 1.21
N LEU A 88 -1.91 -2.11 0.73
CA LEU A 88 -2.60 -2.49 -0.50
C LEU A 88 -3.99 -3.06 -0.17
N ALA A 89 -5.02 -2.44 -0.73
CA ALA A 89 -6.38 -2.98 -0.67
C ALA A 89 -6.53 -4.08 -1.73
N TYR A 90 -6.85 -5.31 -1.30
CA TYR A 90 -7.17 -6.40 -2.23
C TYR A 90 -8.69 -6.63 -2.36
N GLY A 91 -9.47 -5.99 -1.50
CA GLY A 91 -10.94 -6.02 -1.46
C GLY A 91 -11.50 -4.81 -0.69
N GLY A 92 -12.61 -4.98 0.03
CA GLY A 92 -13.21 -3.96 0.87
C GLY A 92 -12.38 -3.63 2.11
N VAL A 93 -12.00 -2.35 2.25
CA VAL A 93 -11.17 -1.85 3.35
C VAL A 93 -11.85 -0.69 4.09
N ASP A 94 -11.78 -0.73 5.42
CA ASP A 94 -11.97 0.43 6.30
C ASP A 94 -10.69 0.63 7.11
N PHE A 95 -9.82 1.50 6.63
CA PHE A 95 -8.47 1.67 7.14
C PHE A 95 -8.50 2.12 8.60
N SER A 96 -8.04 1.24 9.49
CA SER A 96 -8.22 1.39 10.93
C SER A 96 -7.06 0.78 11.72
N SER A 97 -6.94 1.19 12.98
CA SER A 97 -6.06 0.58 13.98
C SER A 97 -6.81 0.32 15.29
N LYS A 98 -6.09 -0.12 16.33
CA LYS A 98 -6.63 -0.22 17.69
C LYS A 98 -7.17 1.11 18.23
N MET A 99 -6.78 2.25 17.63
CA MET A 99 -7.19 3.59 18.03
C MET A 99 -8.40 4.11 17.23
N GLY A 100 -8.98 3.29 16.34
CA GLY A 100 -10.10 3.66 15.48
C GLY A 100 -9.68 3.91 14.04
N GLN A 101 -10.56 4.59 13.30
CA GLN A 101 -10.38 4.88 11.88
C GLN A 101 -9.17 5.79 11.63
N LEU A 102 -8.38 5.44 10.61
CA LEU A 102 -7.24 6.18 10.11
C LEU A 102 -7.49 6.61 8.66
N ALA A 103 -6.67 7.49 8.11
CA ALA A 103 -6.68 7.82 6.69
C ALA A 103 -5.27 7.71 6.14
N GLY A 104 -5.07 7.13 4.96
CA GLY A 104 -3.77 7.05 4.30
C GLY A 104 -3.81 7.73 2.94
N ASN A 105 -2.69 8.25 2.49
CA ASN A 105 -2.54 8.94 1.21
C ASN A 105 -2.57 7.93 0.08
N HIS A 106 -3.59 7.93 -0.77
CA HIS A 106 -3.61 7.12 -1.98
C HIS A 106 -2.61 7.66 -2.99
N PHE A 107 -1.57 6.89 -3.28
CA PHE A 107 -0.44 7.34 -4.09
C PHE A 107 0.00 6.38 -5.20
N ILE A 108 -0.41 5.11 -5.15
CA ILE A 108 -0.26 4.14 -6.26
C ILE A 108 -1.61 3.51 -6.59
N THR A 109 -1.85 3.31 -7.89
CA THR A 109 -2.96 2.50 -8.40
C THR A 109 -2.42 1.38 -9.27
N LEU A 110 -2.81 0.14 -8.98
CA LEU A 110 -2.58 -0.99 -9.87
C LEU A 110 -3.36 -0.80 -11.17
N THR A 111 -2.73 -1.10 -12.30
CA THR A 111 -3.32 -0.96 -13.64
C THR A 111 -3.56 -2.32 -14.31
N SER A 112 -2.99 -3.40 -13.80
CA SER A 112 -3.18 -4.78 -14.28
C SER A 112 -3.04 -5.80 -13.13
N GLY A 113 -3.43 -7.05 -13.37
CA GLY A 113 -3.26 -8.15 -12.41
C GLY A 113 -4.33 -8.24 -11.32
N HIS A 114 -5.43 -7.48 -11.43
CA HIS A 114 -6.51 -7.44 -10.43
C HIS A 114 -7.12 -8.82 -10.12
N GLU A 115 -7.12 -9.73 -11.08
CA GLU A 115 -7.57 -11.12 -10.91
C GLU A 115 -6.75 -11.92 -9.89
N ASN A 116 -5.59 -11.40 -9.48
CA ASN A 116 -4.71 -12.00 -8.49
C ASN A 116 -4.82 -11.35 -7.10
N LEU A 117 -5.53 -10.23 -6.94
CA LEU A 117 -5.66 -9.53 -5.66
C LEU A 117 -6.22 -10.43 -4.56
N MET A 118 -7.37 -11.06 -4.81
CA MET A 118 -8.00 -11.95 -3.84
C MET A 118 -7.13 -13.18 -3.54
N LYS A 119 -6.36 -13.66 -4.52
CA LYS A 119 -5.44 -14.79 -4.33
C LYS A 119 -4.26 -14.38 -3.43
N LEU A 120 -3.68 -13.20 -3.66
CA LEU A 120 -2.61 -12.63 -2.84
C LEU A 120 -3.07 -12.41 -1.39
N GLY A 121 -4.25 -11.81 -1.20
CA GLY A 121 -4.83 -11.57 0.13
C GLY A 121 -5.00 -12.86 0.92
N ASN A 122 -5.64 -13.88 0.32
CA ASN A 122 -5.80 -15.19 0.94
C ASN A 122 -4.48 -15.89 1.22
N LEU A 123 -3.52 -15.83 0.28
CA LEU A 123 -2.19 -16.41 0.47
C LEU A 123 -1.51 -15.82 1.71
N ILE A 124 -1.52 -14.50 1.86
CA ILE A 124 -0.88 -13.83 3.01
C ILE A 124 -1.67 -14.09 4.30
N LEU A 125 -3.01 -14.12 4.25
CA LEU A 125 -3.85 -14.41 5.40
C LEU A 125 -3.55 -15.79 6.00
N TRP A 126 -3.49 -16.82 5.15
CA TRP A 126 -3.36 -18.22 5.60
C TRP A 126 -1.92 -18.69 5.76
N GLU A 127 -1.00 -18.19 4.92
CA GLU A 127 0.39 -18.65 4.89
C GLU A 127 1.38 -17.59 5.40
N GLY A 128 0.89 -16.47 5.95
CA GLY A 128 1.70 -15.41 6.53
C GLY A 128 2.50 -14.61 5.50
N ALA A 129 3.49 -13.87 6.01
CA ALA A 129 4.22 -12.84 5.28
C ALA A 129 4.72 -13.30 3.89
N LYS A 130 4.66 -12.39 2.91
CA LYS A 130 5.22 -12.59 1.56
C LYS A 130 6.02 -11.37 1.16
N ASP A 131 7.13 -11.59 0.43
CA ASP A 131 7.96 -10.49 -0.03
C ASP A 131 7.21 -9.64 -1.06
N ILE A 132 7.48 -8.34 -1.02
CA ILE A 132 7.01 -7.37 -2.00
C ILE A 132 8.18 -6.51 -2.49
N ALA A 133 8.20 -6.23 -3.79
CA ALA A 133 9.14 -5.32 -4.41
C ALA A 133 8.43 -4.36 -5.36
N PHE A 134 8.80 -3.09 -5.28
CA PHE A 134 8.37 -2.04 -6.18
C PHE A 134 9.58 -1.63 -7.02
N ASN A 135 9.46 -1.77 -8.34
CA ASN A 135 10.47 -1.38 -9.30
C ASN A 135 9.86 -0.41 -10.32
N TYR A 136 10.71 0.40 -10.95
CA TYR A 136 10.30 1.10 -12.17
C TYR A 136 10.03 0.07 -13.27
N ALA A 137 8.96 0.28 -14.03
CA ALA A 137 8.59 -0.55 -15.18
C ALA A 137 9.44 -0.23 -16.41
#